data_AF-A0A955B044-F1
#
_entry.id   AF-A0A955B044-F1
#
_cell.length_a   1.000
_cell.length_b   1.000
_cell.length_c   1.000
_cell.angle_alpha   90.00
_cell.angle_beta   90.00
_cell.angle_gamma   90.00
#
_symmetry.space_group_name_H-M   'P 1'
#
loop_
_entity.id
_entity.type
_entity.pdbx_description
1 polymer ?
#
loop_
_entity_poly.entity_id
_entity_poly.type
_entity_poly.pdbx_seq_one_letter_code
_entity_poly.pdbx_strand_id
1 'polypeptide(L)'
;MTSTLNLSLTDELRKFIDQNCGDGTLYATPSEFVRDVLRQKKLQQEAASAREAIVEGYQDLIAGRVVPYSGDLKSLLDKCEL
;
A
#
# COMPACT_ATOMS: atom_id res chain seq x y z
N MET A 1 15.72 -12.44 -0.12
CA MET A 1 16.31 -12.45 1.24
C MET A 1 15.18 -12.14 2.22
N THR A 2 14.82 -13.08 3.09
CA THR A 2 13.85 -12.84 4.17
C THR A 2 14.60 -12.33 5.40
N SER A 3 14.25 -11.14 5.86
CA SER A 3 14.80 -10.53 7.07
C SER A 3 13.85 -10.76 8.24
N THR A 4 14.40 -11.09 9.41
CA THR A 4 13.62 -11.22 10.65
C THR A 4 13.39 -9.84 11.25
N LEU A 5 12.19 -9.64 11.80
CA LEU A 5 11.80 -8.41 12.49
C LEU A 5 11.29 -8.79 13.87
N ASN A 6 11.93 -8.27 14.91
CA ASN A 6 11.44 -8.40 16.28
C ASN A 6 10.62 -7.16 16.62
N LEU A 7 9.38 -7.36 17.08
CA LEU A 7 8.44 -6.30 17.42
C LEU A 7 8.08 -6.39 18.90
N SER A 8 8.18 -5.28 19.60
CA SER A 8 7.59 -5.11 20.93
C SER A 8 6.18 -4.54 20.76
N LEU A 9 5.19 -5.23 21.30
CA LEU A 9 3.79 -4.83 21.22
C LEU A 9 3.24 -4.57 22.62
N THR A 10 2.25 -3.69 22.70
CA THR A 10 1.44 -3.58 23.91
C THR A 10 0.60 -4.84 24.08
N ASP A 11 0.17 -5.11 25.31
CA ASP A 11 -0.68 -6.28 25.60
C ASP A 11 -2.00 -6.24 24.81
N GLU A 12 -2.54 -5.04 24.57
CA GLU A 12 -3.73 -4.83 23.76
C GLU A 12 -3.53 -5.30 22.32
N LEU A 13 -2.44 -4.86 21.66
CA LEU A 13 -2.13 -5.26 20.30
C LEU A 13 -1.84 -6.75 20.19
N ARG A 14 -1.20 -7.34 21.21
CA ARG A 14 -0.96 -8.78 21.27
C ARG A 14 -2.27 -9.56 21.34
N LYS A 15 -3.19 -9.17 22.23
CA LYS A 15 -4.53 -9.78 22.30
C LYS A 15 -5.31 -9.66 21.00
N PHE A 16 -5.21 -8.51 20.34
CA PHE A 16 -5.84 -8.33 19.03
C PHE A 16 -5.31 -9.32 18.00
N ILE A 17 -3.99 -9.54 17.95
CA ILE A 17 -3.39 -10.54 17.05
C ILE A 17 -3.87 -11.95 17.42
N ASP A 18 -3.85 -12.31 18.71
CA ASP A 18 -4.25 -13.64 19.20
C ASP A 18 -5.74 -13.94 18.91
N GLN A 19 -6.61 -12.92 18.86
CA GLN A 19 -8.03 -13.10 18.48
C GLN A 19 -8.23 -13.33 16.98
N ASN A 20 -7.30 -12.86 16.15
CA ASN A 20 -7.37 -12.95 14.69
C ASN A 20 -6.51 -14.09 14.12
N CYS A 21 -5.82 -14.85 14.99
CA CYS A 21 -4.94 -15.95 14.62
C CYS A 21 -5.28 -17.21 15.42
N GLY A 22 -5.12 -18.39 14.82
CA GLY A 22 -5.36 -19.68 15.47
C GLY A 22 -6.30 -20.59 14.68
N ASP A 23 -6.59 -21.77 15.25
CA ASP A 23 -7.37 -22.81 14.58
C ASP A 23 -8.80 -22.34 14.28
N GLY A 24 -9.16 -22.35 12.99
CA GLY A 24 -10.44 -21.87 12.48
C GLY A 24 -10.47 -20.39 12.09
N THR A 25 -9.36 -19.66 12.20
CA THR A 25 -9.23 -18.28 11.69
C THR A 25 -8.57 -18.23 10.31
N LEU A 26 -8.59 -17.06 9.66
CA LEU A 26 -7.97 -16.86 8.35
C LEU A 26 -6.44 -17.01 8.38
N TYR A 27 -5.80 -16.81 9.54
CA TYR A 27 -4.34 -16.80 9.67
C TYR A 27 -3.88 -17.85 10.68
N ALA A 28 -2.96 -18.72 10.26
CA ALA A 28 -2.46 -19.80 11.10
C ALA A 28 -1.44 -19.29 12.13
N THR A 29 -0.75 -18.18 11.85
CA THR A 29 0.28 -17.63 12.75
C THR A 29 0.17 -16.10 12.91
N PRO A 30 0.54 -15.56 14.08
CA PRO A 30 0.68 -14.12 14.31
C PRO A 30 1.54 -13.40 13.25
N SER A 31 2.65 -14.03 12.86
CA SER A 31 3.57 -13.49 11.86
C SER A 31 2.93 -13.36 10.47
N GLU A 32 2.03 -14.27 10.12
CA GLU A 32 1.29 -14.21 8.86
C GLU A 32 0.29 -13.06 8.85
N PHE A 33 -0.50 -12.96 9.92
CA PHE A 33 -1.46 -11.87 10.12
C PHE A 33 -0.77 -10.50 10.05
N VAL A 34 0.30 -10.30 10.80
CA VAL A 34 1.03 -9.02 10.82
C VAL A 34 1.58 -8.68 9.43
N ARG A 35 2.12 -9.64 8.68
CA ARG A 35 2.60 -9.39 7.31
C ARG A 35 1.47 -8.95 6.39
N ASP A 36 0.30 -9.57 6.50
CA ASP A 36 -0.81 -9.24 5.63
C ASP A 36 -1.41 -7.86 5.96
N VAL A 37 -1.57 -7.55 7.25
CA VAL A 37 -1.98 -6.22 7.72
C VAL A 37 -1.01 -5.14 7.22
N LEU A 38 0.30 -5.37 7.29
CA LEU A 38 1.30 -4.43 6.78
C LEU A 38 1.20 -4.26 5.27
N ARG A 39 0.94 -5.34 4.52
CA ARG A 39 0.73 -5.29 3.06
C ARG A 39 -0.50 -4.45 2.72
N GLN A 40 -1.61 -4.69 3.40
CA GLN A 40 -2.84 -3.92 3.21
C GLN A 40 -2.64 -2.43 3.54
N LYS A 41 -1.96 -2.14 4.65
CA LYS A 41 -1.67 -0.75 5.05
C LYS A 41 -0.81 -0.04 4.02
N LYS A 42 0.22 -0.72 3.50
CA LYS A 42 1.07 -0.19 2.44
C LYS A 42 0.27 0.12 1.17
N LEU A 43 -0.55 -0.82 0.71
CA LEU A 43 -1.41 -0.62 -0.47
C LEU A 43 -2.38 0.56 -0.28
N GLN A 44 -2.96 0.71 0.91
CA GLN A 44 -3.81 1.86 1.21
C GLN A 44 -3.05 3.19 1.17
N GLN A 45 -1.82 3.23 1.68
CA GLN A 45 -0.98 4.44 1.63
C GLN A 45 -0.59 4.79 0.19
N GLU A 46 -0.23 3.81 -0.62
CA GLU A 46 0.09 4.01 -2.05
C GLU A 46 -1.14 4.46 -2.84
N ALA A 47 -2.32 3.91 -2.55
CA ALA A 47 -3.56 4.35 -3.18
C ALA A 47 -3.96 5.77 -2.76
N ALA A 48 -3.72 6.13 -1.49
CA ALA A 48 -3.97 7.49 -0.99
C ALA A 48 -3.03 8.51 -1.65
N SER A 49 -1.74 8.22 -1.73
CA SER A 49 -0.77 9.11 -2.38
C SER A 49 -1.04 9.26 -3.87
N ALA A 50 -1.43 8.19 -4.56
CA ALA A 50 -1.84 8.27 -5.96
C ALA A 50 -3.08 9.15 -6.16
N ARG A 51 -4.08 9.04 -5.27
CA ARG A 51 -5.28 9.90 -5.31
C ARG A 51 -4.92 11.36 -5.07
N GLU A 52 -4.06 11.64 -4.08
CA GLU A 52 -3.59 12.99 -3.79
C GLU A 52 -2.86 13.59 -5.00
N ALA A 53 -1.95 12.85 -5.62
CA ALA A 53 -1.23 13.28 -6.81
C ALA A 53 -2.15 13.57 -8.01
N ILE A 54 -3.20 12.76 -8.20
CA ILE A 54 -4.21 13.01 -9.24
C ILE A 54 -4.96 14.33 -8.96
N VAL A 55 -5.40 14.54 -7.73
CA VAL A 55 -6.11 15.76 -7.33
C VAL A 55 -5.21 16.99 -7.47
N GLU A 56 -3.95 16.89 -7.05
CA GLU A 56 -2.94 17.93 -7.21
C GLU A 56 -2.75 18.29 -8.70
N GLY A 57 -2.61 17.28 -9.57
CA GLY A 57 -2.51 17.51 -11.02
C GLY A 57 -3.71 18.23 -11.62
N TYR A 58 -4.93 17.93 -11.16
CA TYR A 58 -6.12 18.68 -11.57
C TYR A 58 -6.12 20.12 -11.07
N GLN A 59 -5.66 20.37 -9.83
CA GLN A 59 -5.54 21.72 -9.29
C GLN A 59 -4.47 22.53 -10.02
N ASP A 60 -3.36 21.89 -10.40
CA ASP A 60 -2.30 22.49 -11.21
C ASP A 60 -2.79 22.85 -12.60
N LEU A 61 -3.60 22.01 -13.24
CA LEU A 61 -4.23 22.32 -14.52
C LEU A 61 -5.14 23.56 -14.41
N ILE A 62 -5.99 23.63 -13.37
CA ILE A 62 -6.86 24.78 -13.12
C ILE A 62 -6.03 26.05 -12.88
N ALA A 63 -4.91 25.94 -12.17
CA ALA A 63 -4.01 27.05 -11.88
C ALA A 63 -3.04 27.39 -13.01
N GLY A 64 -3.05 26.64 -14.12
CA GLY A 64 -2.13 26.83 -15.24
C GLY A 64 -0.67 26.42 -14.96
N ARG A 65 -0.40 25.68 -13.89
CA ARG A 65 0.93 25.15 -13.55
C ARG A 65 1.20 23.85 -14.31
N VAL A 66 1.36 23.94 -15.61
CA VAL A 66 1.62 22.79 -16.48
C VAL A 66 3.07 22.76 -16.95
N VAL A 67 3.63 21.55 -17.06
CA VAL A 67 4.94 21.31 -17.69
C VAL A 67 4.73 20.57 -19.01
N PRO A 68 5.53 20.87 -20.06
CA PRO A 68 5.46 20.12 -21.31
C PRO A 68 5.83 18.67 -21.05
N TYR A 69 4.89 17.76 -21.33
CA TYR A 69 5.13 16.33 -21.22
C TYR A 69 6.01 15.87 -22.39
N SER A 70 7.22 15.41 -22.08
CA SER A 70 8.20 14.94 -23.09
C SER A 70 8.20 13.42 -23.28
N GLY A 71 7.23 12.71 -22.71
CA GLY A 71 7.08 11.27 -22.88
C GLY A 71 6.21 10.92 -24.09
N ASP A 72 6.32 9.69 -24.56
CA ASP A 72 5.34 9.11 -25.48
C ASP A 72 4.37 8.23 -24.68
N LEU A 73 3.19 8.77 -24.40
CA LEU A 73 2.14 8.09 -23.65
C LEU A 73 1.70 6.80 -24.36
N LYS A 74 1.74 6.79 -25.71
CA LYS A 74 1.32 5.64 -26.52
C LYS A 74 2.30 4.48 -26.35
N SER A 75 3.60 4.76 -26.45
CA SER A 75 4.66 3.78 -26.19
C SER A 75 4.66 3.21 -24.76
N LEU A 76 4.12 3.95 -23.78
CA LEU A 76 3.97 3.45 -22.40
C LEU A 76 2.75 2.54 -22.23
N LEU A 77 1.64 2.85 -22.89
CA LEU A 77 0.42 2.03 -22.87
C LEU A 77 0.64 0.70 -23.59
N ASP A 78 1.32 0.70 -24.74
CA ASP A 78 1.66 -0.52 -25.49
C ASP A 78 2.55 -1.49 -24.69
N LYS A 79 3.29 -1.01 -23.67
CA LYS A 79 4.13 -1.84 -22.80
C LYS A 79 3.38 -2.44 -21.61
N CYS A 80 2.17 -1.96 -21.30
CA CYS A 80 1.36 -2.48 -20.20
C CYS A 80 0.43 -3.62 -20.62
N GLU A 81 0.30 -3.91 -21.92
CA GLU A 81 -0.35 -5.13 -22.41
C GLU A 81 0.63 -6.32 -22.36
N LEU A 82 0.79 -6.95 -21.18
CA LEU A 82 1.46 -8.25 -20.98
C LEU A 82 0.76 -9.06 -19.89
#